data_AF-A0A7V9LEK9-F1
#
_entry.id   AF-A0A7V9LEK9-F1
#
_cell.length_a   1.000
_cell.length_b   1.000
_cell.length_c   1.000
_cell.angle_alpha   90.00
_cell.angle_beta   90.00
_cell.angle_gamma   90.00
#
_symmetry.space_group_name_H-M   'P 1'
#
loop_
_entity.id
_entity.type
_entity.pdbx_description
1 polymer ?
#
loop_
_entity_poly.entity_id
_entity_poly.type
_entity_poly.pdbx_seq_one_letter_code
_entity_poly.pdbx_strand_id
1 'polypeptide(L)' 'MNATAASVAAVWRKGVFVMPGRAGWRFLHSGEFHAPSEAENVAKFAAAIREFRPHVLLESGDMVDDGNSLSQWRSYLRTS' A
#
# COMPACT_ATOMS: atom_id res chain seq x y z
N MET A 1 -21.99 -2.78 -37.57
CA MET A 1 -20.79 -2.09 -37.05
C MET A 1 -20.59 -2.52 -35.60
N ASN A 2 -19.32 -2.66 -35.21
CA ASN A 2 -18.79 -3.38 -34.05
C ASN A 2 -19.26 -2.89 -32.66
N ALA A 3 -19.34 -3.84 -31.73
CA ALA A 3 -18.78 -3.66 -30.39
C ALA A 3 -18.16 -4.99 -29.96
N THR A 4 -16.90 -5.20 -30.33
CA THR A 4 -16.07 -6.30 -29.82
C THR A 4 -15.86 -6.09 -28.32
N ALA A 5 -16.47 -6.97 -27.52
CA ALA A 5 -16.12 -7.14 -26.11
C ALA A 5 -14.66 -7.64 -26.05
N ALA A 6 -13.72 -6.72 -25.96
CA ALA A 6 -12.33 -7.05 -25.70
C ALA A 6 -12.26 -7.66 -24.28
N SER A 7 -12.07 -8.97 -24.22
CA SER A 7 -11.72 -9.66 -22.98
C SER A 7 -10.38 -9.11 -22.50
N VAL A 8 -10.41 -8.17 -21.55
CA VAL A 8 -9.21 -7.75 -20.85
C VAL A 8 -8.85 -8.89 -19.92
N ALA A 9 -7.87 -9.71 -20.32
CA ALA A 9 -7.31 -10.74 -19.48
C ALA A 9 -6.84 -10.07 -18.18
N ALA A 10 -7.46 -10.45 -17.06
CA ALA A 10 -7.02 -10.01 -15.74
C ALA A 10 -5.59 -10.52 -15.55
N VAL A 11 -4.63 -9.61 -15.62
CA VAL A 11 -3.23 -9.91 -15.30
C VAL A 11 -3.13 -9.99 -13.79
N TRP A 12 -3.29 -11.19 -13.24
CA TRP A 12 -3.05 -11.47 -11.84
C TRP A 12 -1.54 -11.34 -11.56
N ARG A 13 -1.10 -10.21 -10.99
CA ARG A 13 0.21 -10.10 -10.33
C ARG A 13 -0.03 -10.19 -8.83
N LYS A 14 0.73 -11.04 -8.14
CA LYS A 14 0.67 -11.23 -6.68
C LYS A 14 0.73 -9.85 -6.00
N GLY A 15 -0.33 -9.47 -5.29
CA GLY A 15 -0.39 -8.20 -4.53
C GLY A 15 -0.96 -6.98 -5.26
N VAL A 16 -1.45 -7.08 -6.50
CA VAL A 16 -2.06 -5.92 -7.21
C VAL A 16 -3.45 -6.27 -7.74
N PHE A 17 -4.48 -5.65 -7.19
CA PHE A 17 -5.86 -5.73 -7.67
C PHE A 17 -6.15 -4.53 -8.58
N VAL A 18 -6.40 -4.77 -9.87
CA VAL A 18 -6.81 -3.73 -10.82
C VAL A 18 -8.27 -3.98 -11.23
N MET A 19 -9.18 -3.05 -10.94
CA MET A 19 -10.55 -3.09 -11.47
C MET A 19 -10.65 -2.26 -12.77
N PRO A 20 -11.20 -2.82 -13.87
CA PRO A 20 -11.39 -2.06 -15.10
C PRO A 20 -12.69 -1.23 -15.02
N GLY A 21 -12.64 0.06 -15.39
CA GLY A 21 -13.83 0.80 -15.84
C GLY A 21 -14.00 2.28 -15.44
N ARG A 22 -13.27 2.84 -14.47
CA ARG A 22 -13.28 4.28 -14.14
C ARG A 22 -11.88 4.71 -13.71
N ALA A 23 -11.55 6.00 -13.87
CA ALA A 23 -10.22 6.60 -13.61
C ALA A 23 -9.41 5.76 -12.61
N GLY A 24 -8.33 5.11 -13.08
CA GLY A 24 -7.72 3.97 -12.38
C GLY A 24 -7.28 4.29 -10.96
N TRP A 25 -8.18 4.10 -10.00
CA TRP A 25 -7.88 4.27 -8.58
C TRP A 25 -6.87 3.19 -8.19
N ARG A 26 -5.80 3.64 -7.55
CA ARG A 26 -4.74 2.79 -7.01
C ARG A 26 -4.92 2.75 -5.51
N PHE A 27 -5.25 1.58 -4.97
CA PHE A 27 -5.37 1.37 -3.54
C PHE A 27 -4.15 0.57 -3.09
N LEU A 28 -3.58 0.95 -1.95
CA LEU A 28 -2.59 0.15 -1.25
C LEU A 28 -3.15 -0.18 0.13
N HIS A 29 -3.02 -1.44 0.52
CA HIS A 29 -3.38 -1.91 1.86
C HIS A 29 -2.12 -2.47 2.53
N SER A 30 -1.82 -2.01 3.75
CA SER A 30 -0.66 -2.43 4.53
C SER A 30 -1.04 -2.73 5.98
N GLY A 31 -0.26 -3.58 6.62
CA GLY A 31 -0.37 -3.97 8.04
C GLY A 31 0.97 -4.56 8.48
N GLU A 32 1.14 -4.80 9.79
CA GLU A 32 2.34 -5.45 10.35
C GLU A 32 3.63 -4.70 10.01
N PHE A 33 3.60 -3.38 10.17
CA PHE A 33 4.70 -2.51 9.75
C PHE A 33 5.84 -2.48 10.76
N HIS A 34 5.52 -2.55 12.07
CA HIS A 34 6.51 -2.60 13.16
C HIS A 34 7.68 -1.63 12.98
N ALA A 35 7.38 -0.37 12.63
CA ALA A 35 8.36 0.59 12.09
C ALA A 35 9.67 0.75 12.87
N PRO A 36 9.69 0.70 14.22
CA PRO A 36 10.94 0.81 14.96
C PRO A 36 11.86 -0.41 14.81
N SER A 37 11.34 -1.63 14.84
CA SER A 37 12.12 -2.86 14.71
C SER A 37 12.43 -3.22 13.24
N GLU A 38 11.54 -2.86 12.31
CA GLU A 38 11.63 -3.20 10.88
C GLU A 38 12.06 -2.00 10.00
N ALA A 39 12.78 -1.03 10.57
CA ALA A 39 13.05 0.28 9.96
C ALA A 39 13.61 0.22 8.51
N GLU A 40 14.48 -0.73 8.19
CA GLU A 40 15.00 -0.90 6.82
C GLU A 40 13.93 -1.38 5.84
N ASN A 41 13.08 -2.31 6.26
CA ASN A 41 11.99 -2.85 5.45
C ASN A 41 10.89 -1.81 5.27
N VAL A 42 10.61 -1.03 6.32
CA VAL A 42 9.77 0.16 6.26
C VAL A 42 10.28 1.17 5.26
N ALA A 43 11.58 1.49 5.25
CA ALA A 43 12.15 2.44 4.28
C ALA A 43 12.01 1.93 2.83
N LYS A 44 12.27 0.65 2.58
CA LYS A 44 12.09 0.02 1.26
C LYS A 44 10.61 0.04 0.83
N PHE A 45 9.70 -0.27 1.75
CA PHE A 45 8.27 -0.25 1.48
C PHE A 45 7.80 1.17 1.18
N ALA A 46 8.17 2.16 2.01
CA ALA A 46 7.85 3.58 1.78
C ALA A 46 8.33 4.07 0.40
N ALA A 47 9.52 3.65 -0.05
CA ALA A 47 9.97 3.94 -1.42
C ALA A 47 9.06 3.30 -2.48
N ALA A 48 8.65 2.05 -2.29
CA ALA A 48 7.72 1.37 -3.18
C ALA A 48 6.32 2.03 -3.21
N ILE A 49 5.81 2.52 -2.06
CA ILE A 49 4.56 3.30 -2.01
C ILE A 49 4.68 4.55 -2.88
N ARG A 50 5.80 5.28 -2.75
CA ARG A 50 6.06 6.52 -3.50
C ARG A 50 6.13 6.27 -5.01
N GLU A 51 6.71 5.15 -5.44
CA GLU A 51 6.75 4.74 -6.85
C GLU A 51 5.35 4.33 -7.35
N PHE A 52 4.62 3.54 -6.55
CA PHE A 52 3.28 3.06 -6.88
C PHE A 52 2.24 4.19 -6.98
N ARG A 53 2.43 5.27 -6.20
CA ARG A 53 1.55 6.46 -6.15
C ARG A 53 0.07 6.11 -5.88
N PRO A 54 -0.25 5.40 -4.80
CA PRO A 54 -1.65 5.09 -4.49
C PRO A 54 -2.46 6.38 -4.29
N HIS A 55 -3.75 6.32 -4.64
CA HIS A 55 -4.71 7.37 -4.33
C HIS A 55 -5.23 7.23 -2.89
N VAL A 56 -5.24 6.00 -2.38
CA VAL A 56 -5.65 5.68 -1.01
C VAL A 56 -4.70 4.63 -0.44
N LEU A 57 -4.18 4.90 0.76
CA LEU A 57 -3.45 3.94 1.59
C LEU A 57 -4.36 3.56 2.77
N LEU A 58 -4.57 2.26 2.97
CA LEU A 58 -5.30 1.71 4.11
C LEU A 58 -4.30 0.95 4.99
N GLU A 59 -4.25 1.32 6.27
CA GLU A 59 -3.36 0.70 7.26
C GLU A 59 -4.21 -0.06 8.28
N SER A 60 -4.02 -1.38 8.38
CA SER A 60 -4.91 -2.28 9.13
C SER A 60 -4.46 -2.61 10.56
N GLY A 61 -3.34 -2.06 11.03
CA GLY A 61 -2.84 -2.28 12.39
C GLY A 61 -1.38 -2.73 12.45
N ASP A 62 -0.83 -2.73 13.67
CA ASP A 62 0.54 -3.12 14.00
C ASP A 62 1.61 -2.27 13.30
N MET A 63 1.45 -0.95 13.40
CA MET A 63 2.39 0.02 12.82
C MET A 63 3.66 0.21 13.65
N VAL A 64 3.60 -0.10 14.93
CA VAL A 64 4.67 0.08 15.92
C VAL A 64 4.72 -1.16 16.81
N ASP A 65 5.89 -1.43 17.39
CA ASP A 65 6.09 -2.59 18.26
C ASP A 65 5.29 -2.49 19.57
N ASP A 66 5.18 -1.28 20.12
CA ASP A 66 4.41 -0.97 21.32
C ASP A 66 3.46 0.20 21.09
N GLY A 67 2.17 -0.12 21.00
CA GLY A 67 1.09 0.85 20.84
C GLY A 67 0.97 1.86 21.98
N ASN A 68 1.61 1.64 23.14
CA ASN A 68 1.63 2.59 24.25
C ASN A 68 2.80 3.58 24.17
N SER A 69 3.76 3.38 23.27
CA SER A 69 4.96 4.19 23.18
C SER A 69 4.78 5.39 22.23
N LEU A 70 4.61 6.58 22.80
CA LEU A 70 4.44 7.82 22.02
C LEU A 70 5.64 8.13 21.11
N SER A 71 6.85 7.75 21.51
CA SER A 71 8.06 7.95 20.71
C SER A 71 8.06 7.09 19.44
N GLN A 72 7.56 5.86 19.52
CA GLN A 72 7.43 4.98 18.36
C GLN A 72 6.38 5.49 17.39
N TRP A 73 5.21 5.92 17.88
CA TRP A 73 4.19 6.55 17.03
C TRP A 73 4.71 7.79 16.30
N ARG A 74 5.43 8.66 17.01
CA ARG A 74 6.09 9.83 16.40
C ARG A 74 7.12 9.44 15.36
N SER A 75 7.81 8.31 15.53
CA SER A 75 8.76 7.80 14.56
C SER A 75 8.05 7.32 13.30
N TYR A 76 7.03 6.47 13.47
CA TYR A 76 6.23 5.93 12.38
C TYR A 76 5.54 7.03 11.54
N LEU A 77 4.94 8.04 12.16
CA LEU A 77 4.30 9.17 11.45
C LEU A 77 5.27 10.04 10.65
N ARG A 78 6.59 9.88 10.83
CA ARG A 78 7.62 10.54 10.00
C ARG A 78 8.11 9.66 8.85
N THR A 79 7.74 8.38 8.83
CA THR A 79 8.15 7.43 7.79
C THR A 79 7.16 7.35 6.62
N SER A 80 5.89 7.68 6.86
CA SER A 80 4.80 7.69 5.89
C SER A 80 4.75 8.97 5.04
#